data_AF-A0A974TGY5-F1
#
_entry.id   AF-A0A974TGY5-F1
#
_cell.length_a   1.000
_cell.length_b   1.000
_cell.length_c   1.000
_cell.angle_alpha   90.00
_cell.angle_beta   90.00
_cell.angle_gamma   90.00
#
_symmetry.space_group_name_H-M   'P 1'
#
loop_
_entity.id
_entity.type
_entity.pdbx_description
1 polymer ?
#
loop_
_entity_poly.entity_id
_entity_poly.type
_entity_poly.pdbx_seq_one_letter_code
_entity_poly.pdbx_strand_id
1 'polypeptide(L)'
;MEVSVCEALLDITTMRDMVTAFQNEDHCRRLIEAMVWPTGRVCPACGYRRSIALMSRENGKRARPGLYQCSSGTCRFQFTVTTRTPLHATKLPLRTWLSGLWLLLQSDKGVSSIRLAEALGVSQPTAWRMGHALRLMVGREHALGGVVEIDGLYLGGKPRRDPNYSPPGRGRKGQPKTLKTPALVAVQRPPDLSPGAPAGETRAAVIEDLSESEADRVLTEAVEPSAHLMSDEWKAFVSLGSAFAAHDTVHHKAREYARGPVHINSAEGFNDRVRRTVSGVFHHISPHLADLYFNEIGFRWSQRVVTGQAPRRTRKGRQITKTLWARIPPALQLPAVFRFAIGREMRRTKAGGIDLLSKVAVFG
;
A
#
# COMPACT_ATOMS: atom_id res chain seq x y z
N MET A 1 21.66 12.75 24.71
CA MET A 1 20.58 13.42 23.98
C MET A 1 20.03 12.42 23.00
N GLU A 2 18.83 11.89 23.23
CA GLU A 2 18.20 10.97 22.29
C GLU A 2 17.70 11.80 21.10
N VAL A 3 18.44 11.72 19.99
CA VAL A 3 17.97 12.19 18.68
C VAL A 3 16.63 11.52 18.40
N SER A 4 15.62 12.30 18.03
CA SER A 4 14.30 11.77 17.66
C SER A 4 14.48 10.71 16.57
N VAL A 5 13.74 9.61 16.61
CA VAL A 5 13.82 8.57 15.56
C VAL A 5 13.57 9.15 14.17
N CYS A 6 12.76 10.19 14.05
CA CYS A 6 12.58 10.91 12.79
C CYS A 6 13.85 11.63 12.35
N GLU A 7 14.56 12.30 13.26
CA GLU A 7 15.84 12.98 12.96
C GLU A 7 16.90 11.95 12.51
N ALA A 8 17.04 10.85 13.25
CA ALA A 8 17.98 9.78 12.92
C ALA A 8 17.70 9.13 11.55
N LEU A 9 16.43 9.07 11.14
CA LEU A 9 16.04 8.53 9.83
C LEU A 9 16.18 9.56 8.71
N LEU A 10 15.98 10.86 8.99
CA LEU A 10 16.07 11.95 7.99
C LEU A 10 17.46 12.08 7.38
N ASP A 11 18.50 11.76 8.14
CA ASP A 11 19.88 11.76 7.66
C ASP A 11 20.17 10.60 6.69
N ILE A 12 19.27 9.62 6.58
CA ILE A 12 19.42 8.45 5.70
C ILE A 12 18.90 8.76 4.30
N THR A 13 19.68 9.54 3.55
CA THR A 13 19.31 9.99 2.20
C THR A 13 19.90 9.12 1.09
N THR A 14 21.06 8.51 1.33
CA THR A 14 21.77 7.69 0.36
C THR A 14 21.89 6.24 0.80
N MET A 15 22.26 5.37 -0.16
CA MET A 15 22.61 3.98 0.10
C MET A 15 23.72 3.85 1.15
N ARG A 16 24.72 4.75 1.14
CA ARG A 16 25.85 4.72 2.07
C ARG A 16 25.38 5.04 3.49
N ASP A 17 24.53 6.05 3.63
CA ASP A 17 23.96 6.44 4.92
C ASP A 17 23.14 5.30 5.51
N MET A 18 22.33 4.63 4.68
CA MET A 18 21.53 3.46 5.08
C MET A 18 22.41 2.32 5.60
N VAL A 19 23.49 1.98 4.87
CA VAL A 19 24.43 0.95 5.31
C VAL A 19 25.03 1.31 6.67
N THR A 20 25.42 2.57 6.87
CA THR A 20 25.99 3.06 8.14
C THR A 20 24.97 3.06 9.28
N ALA A 21 23.75 3.53 9.03
CA ALA A 21 22.70 3.61 10.04
C ALA A 21 22.27 2.22 10.54
N PHE A 22 22.22 1.22 9.65
CA PHE A 22 21.71 -0.13 9.99
C PHE A 22 22.81 -1.16 10.31
N GLN A 23 24.04 -0.75 10.65
CA GLN A 23 25.12 -1.70 10.94
C GLN A 23 24.86 -2.53 12.21
N ASN A 24 24.33 -1.89 13.26
CA ASN A 24 24.16 -2.49 14.57
C ASN A 24 22.75 -3.07 14.75
N GLU A 25 22.65 -4.36 15.06
CA GLU A 25 21.37 -5.07 15.21
C GLU A 25 20.53 -4.55 16.39
N ASP A 26 21.15 -4.18 17.51
CA ASP A 26 20.46 -3.61 18.67
C ASP A 26 19.94 -2.20 18.39
N HIS A 27 20.68 -1.41 17.61
CA HIS A 27 20.20 -0.12 17.13
C HIS A 27 18.99 -0.29 16.21
N CYS A 28 19.06 -1.21 15.24
CA CYS A 28 17.93 -1.54 14.36
C CYS A 28 16.69 -1.96 15.15
N ARG A 29 16.86 -2.77 16.20
CA ARG A 29 15.78 -3.15 17.11
C ARG A 29 15.15 -1.93 17.78
N ARG A 30 15.96 -1.03 18.36
CA ARG A 30 15.46 0.21 19.01
C ARG A 30 14.74 1.13 18.03
N LEU A 31 15.24 1.26 16.80
CA LEU A 31 14.55 2.02 15.75
C LEU A 31 13.17 1.44 15.46
N ILE A 32 13.07 0.12 15.26
CA ILE A 32 11.77 -0.53 15.02
C ILE A 32 10.86 -0.37 16.25
N GLU A 33 11.40 -0.49 17.48
CA GLU A 33 10.62 -0.27 18.72
C GLU A 33 10.03 1.13 18.77
N ALA A 34 10.79 2.16 18.43
CA ALA A 34 10.29 3.53 18.41
C ALA A 34 9.28 3.79 17.28
N MET A 35 9.45 3.16 16.10
CA MET A 35 8.51 3.31 15.00
C MET A 35 7.18 2.56 15.24
N VAL A 36 7.24 1.38 15.86
CA VAL A 36 6.05 0.57 16.19
C VAL A 36 5.34 1.10 17.45
N TRP A 37 6.09 1.61 18.42
CA TRP A 37 5.59 2.09 19.71
C TRP A 37 6.03 3.53 20.02
N PRO A 38 5.61 4.52 19.21
CA PRO A 38 6.05 5.91 19.38
C PRO A 38 5.63 6.53 20.72
N THR A 39 4.55 6.03 21.33
CA THR A 39 4.01 6.51 22.61
C THR A 39 4.17 5.48 23.74
N GLY A 40 5.05 4.49 23.56
CA GLY A 40 5.29 3.41 24.51
C GLY A 40 4.68 2.08 24.11
N ARG A 41 5.18 1.01 24.74
CA ARG A 41 4.91 -0.38 24.36
C ARG A 41 3.45 -0.76 24.59
N VAL A 42 2.84 -1.36 23.57
CA VAL A 42 1.48 -1.91 23.65
C VAL A 42 1.55 -3.42 23.45
N CYS A 43 0.96 -4.19 24.37
CA CYS A 43 0.88 -5.65 24.25
C CYS A 43 0.06 -6.03 23.01
N PRO A 44 0.62 -6.77 22.05
CA PRO A 44 -0.09 -7.11 20.82
C PRO A 44 -1.20 -8.15 21.04
N ALA A 45 -1.26 -8.78 22.23
CA ALA A 45 -2.28 -9.77 22.58
C ALA A 45 -3.56 -9.15 23.17
N CYS A 46 -3.43 -8.17 24.07
CA CYS A 46 -4.54 -7.61 24.84
C CYS A 46 -4.64 -6.08 24.82
N GLY A 47 -3.72 -5.38 24.15
CA GLY A 47 -3.71 -3.91 24.10
C GLY A 47 -3.20 -3.22 25.38
N TYR A 48 -2.81 -3.96 26.41
CA TYR A 48 -2.33 -3.37 27.66
C TYR A 48 -1.00 -2.62 27.48
N ARG A 49 -0.88 -1.43 28.09
CA ARG A 49 0.21 -0.48 27.86
C ARG A 49 1.41 -0.63 28.80
N ARG A 50 1.29 -1.45 29.85
CA ARG A 50 2.40 -1.71 30.78
C ARG A 50 3.04 -3.05 30.48
N SER A 51 4.36 -3.05 30.39
CA SER A 51 5.18 -4.24 30.15
C SER A 51 6.53 -4.12 30.83
N ILE A 52 7.08 -5.26 31.24
CA ILE A 52 8.38 -5.40 31.88
C ILE A 52 9.36 -5.96 30.85
N ALA A 53 10.54 -5.36 30.73
CA ALA A 53 11.63 -5.92 29.93
C ALA A 53 12.19 -7.16 30.64
N LEU A 54 12.21 -8.29 29.95
CA LEU A 54 12.82 -9.51 30.47
C LEU A 54 14.32 -9.47 30.16
N MET A 55 15.10 -9.20 31.19
CA MET A 55 16.56 -9.26 31.13
C MET A 55 17.05 -10.70 31.25
N SER A 56 18.22 -10.99 30.69
CA SER A 56 18.90 -12.27 30.93
C SER A 56 19.12 -12.43 32.44
N ARG A 57 18.79 -13.60 32.98
CA ARG A 57 19.14 -13.93 34.37
C ARG A 57 20.64 -14.20 34.46
N GLU A 58 21.25 -13.92 35.60
CA GLU A 58 22.66 -14.24 35.89
C GLU A 58 22.97 -15.74 35.67
N ASN A 59 21.97 -16.62 35.81
CA ASN A 59 22.11 -18.07 35.69
C ASN A 59 22.20 -18.60 34.22
N GLY A 60 22.83 -17.86 33.31
CA GLY A 60 23.25 -18.37 31.99
C GLY A 60 22.18 -18.53 30.90
N LYS A 61 20.87 -18.43 31.20
CA LYS A 61 19.81 -18.41 30.17
C LYS A 61 19.67 -16.99 29.61
N ARG A 62 20.24 -16.75 28.43
CA ARG A 62 20.12 -15.46 27.70
C ARG A 62 18.67 -15.21 27.30
N ALA A 63 18.03 -14.20 27.89
CA ALA A 63 16.77 -13.68 27.37
C ALA A 63 17.04 -12.99 26.03
N ARG A 64 16.15 -13.18 25.05
CA ARG A 64 16.28 -12.53 23.74
C ARG A 64 16.22 -11.00 23.93
N PRO A 65 17.17 -10.22 23.38
CA PRO A 65 17.10 -8.75 23.42
C PRO A 65 15.75 -8.23 22.91
N GLY A 66 15.16 -7.29 23.66
CA GLY A 66 13.83 -6.73 23.36
C GLY A 66 12.66 -7.68 23.62
N LEU A 67 12.84 -8.68 24.49
CA LEU A 67 11.73 -9.49 24.99
C LEU A 67 11.02 -8.76 26.13
N TYR A 68 9.72 -8.57 25.98
CA TYR A 68 8.86 -7.92 26.96
C TYR A 68 7.79 -8.89 27.45
N GLN A 69 7.35 -8.70 28.68
CA GLN A 69 6.19 -9.41 29.23
C GLN A 69 5.10 -8.42 29.60
N CYS A 70 3.88 -8.69 29.16
CA CYS A 70 2.71 -7.92 29.55
C CYS A 70 2.52 -7.94 31.07
N SER A 71 2.33 -6.75 31.66
CA SER A 71 2.13 -6.60 33.11
C SER A 71 0.69 -6.86 33.54
N SER A 72 -0.25 -7.11 32.62
CA SER A 72 -1.61 -7.53 32.97
C SER A 72 -1.57 -8.92 33.61
N GLY A 73 -2.22 -9.04 34.77
CA GLY A 73 -2.26 -10.28 35.55
C GLY A 73 -2.91 -11.45 34.81
N THR A 74 -3.89 -11.17 33.94
CA THR A 74 -4.58 -12.20 33.15
C THR A 74 -3.87 -12.53 31.84
N CYS A 75 -3.11 -11.59 31.26
CA CYS A 75 -2.49 -11.79 29.96
C CYS A 75 -1.10 -12.41 30.07
N ARG A 76 -0.18 -11.79 30.81
CA ARG A 76 1.24 -12.21 31.00
C ARG A 76 2.00 -12.57 29.71
N PHE A 77 1.47 -12.21 28.54
CA PHE A 77 1.98 -12.60 27.23
C PHE A 77 3.36 -12.01 26.99
N GLN A 78 4.27 -12.83 26.46
CA GLN A 78 5.62 -12.40 26.09
C GLN A 78 5.66 -12.01 24.62
N PHE A 79 6.28 -10.87 24.32
CA PHE A 79 6.32 -10.32 22.97
C PHE A 79 7.62 -9.55 22.70
N THR A 80 7.98 -9.48 21.44
CA THR A 80 9.02 -8.58 20.91
C THR A 80 8.34 -7.55 20.00
N VAL A 81 9.11 -6.57 19.52
CA VAL A 81 8.61 -5.58 18.55
C VAL A 81 8.09 -6.19 17.24
N THR A 82 8.57 -7.39 16.91
CA THR A 82 8.14 -8.15 15.72
C THR A 82 6.93 -9.05 15.98
N THR A 83 6.43 -9.13 17.21
CA THR A 83 5.30 -10.01 17.54
C THR A 83 3.99 -9.52 16.91
N ARG A 84 3.26 -10.40 16.21
CA ARG A 84 2.06 -10.07 15.41
C ARG A 84 2.28 -8.98 14.34
N THR A 85 3.50 -8.88 13.80
CA THR A 85 3.80 -8.03 12.64
C THR A 85 4.21 -8.90 11.45
N PRO A 86 4.43 -8.35 10.24
CA PRO A 86 4.93 -9.16 9.13
C PRO A 86 6.31 -9.79 9.38
N LEU A 87 7.06 -9.20 10.33
CA LEU A 87 8.37 -9.68 10.78
C LEU A 87 8.24 -10.76 11.88
N HIS A 88 7.03 -11.24 12.17
CA HIS A 88 6.79 -12.24 13.20
C HIS A 88 7.66 -13.49 13.01
N ALA A 89 8.26 -13.94 14.12
CA ALA A 89 9.16 -15.09 14.18
C ALA A 89 10.32 -15.06 13.17
N THR A 90 10.70 -13.88 12.65
CA THR A 90 11.78 -13.78 11.68
C THR A 90 13.11 -14.26 12.25
N LYS A 91 13.85 -14.99 11.41
CA LYS A 91 15.24 -15.43 11.65
C LYS A 91 16.25 -14.54 10.93
N LEU A 92 15.77 -13.67 10.04
CA LEU A 92 16.60 -12.73 9.32
C LEU A 92 16.95 -11.55 10.24
N PRO A 93 18.20 -11.05 10.22
CA PRO A 93 18.59 -9.86 10.98
C PRO A 93 17.68 -8.66 10.66
N LEU A 94 17.35 -7.87 11.69
CA LEU A 94 16.55 -6.67 11.59
C LEU A 94 17.22 -5.61 10.72
N ARG A 95 18.56 -5.55 10.69
CA ARG A 95 19.27 -4.71 9.73
C ARG A 95 18.91 -5.03 8.28
N THR A 96 18.77 -6.30 7.93
CA THR A 96 18.42 -6.72 6.57
C THR A 96 16.98 -6.31 6.26
N TRP A 97 16.08 -6.42 7.24
CA TRP A 97 14.71 -5.92 7.10
C TRP A 97 14.65 -4.41 6.86
N LEU A 98 15.34 -3.62 7.69
CA LEU A 98 15.35 -2.17 7.55
C LEU A 98 15.98 -1.73 6.22
N SER A 99 17.12 -2.32 5.82
CA SER A 99 17.74 -2.04 4.52
C SER A 99 16.81 -2.37 3.36
N GLY A 100 16.14 -3.53 3.39
CA GLY A 100 15.22 -3.92 2.33
C GLY A 100 13.97 -3.05 2.24
N LEU A 101 13.40 -2.66 3.38
CA LEU A 101 12.26 -1.74 3.41
C LEU A 101 12.66 -0.35 2.95
N TRP A 102 13.82 0.15 3.38
CA TRP A 102 14.35 1.44 2.91
C TRP A 102 14.54 1.43 1.39
N LEU A 103 15.14 0.37 0.81
CA LEU A 103 15.31 0.21 -0.63
C LEU A 103 13.97 0.23 -1.40
N LEU A 104 12.98 -0.49 -0.89
CA LEU A 104 11.65 -0.55 -1.48
C LEU A 104 10.97 0.82 -1.46
N LEU A 105 11.07 1.53 -0.33
CA LEU A 105 10.50 2.86 -0.16
C LEU A 105 11.23 3.90 -1.00
N GLN A 106 12.56 3.79 -1.13
CA GLN A 106 13.41 4.70 -1.90
C GLN A 106 13.14 4.68 -3.41
N SER A 107 12.76 3.53 -3.97
CA SER A 107 12.28 3.48 -5.35
C SER A 107 10.94 4.18 -5.49
N ASP A 108 10.67 4.87 -6.61
CA ASP A 108 9.34 5.45 -6.91
C ASP A 108 8.44 4.49 -7.71
N LYS A 109 9.07 3.55 -8.43
CA LYS A 109 8.39 2.64 -9.36
C LYS A 109 8.11 1.26 -8.75
N GLY A 110 8.94 0.82 -7.81
CA GLY A 110 8.97 -0.55 -7.32
C GLY A 110 10.38 -1.15 -7.42
N VAL A 111 10.61 -2.23 -6.69
CA VAL A 111 11.81 -3.06 -6.83
C VAL A 111 11.36 -4.50 -7.01
N SER A 112 11.85 -5.19 -8.04
CA SER A 112 11.55 -6.60 -8.23
C SER A 112 12.22 -7.43 -7.14
N SER A 113 11.63 -8.58 -6.78
CA SER A 113 12.19 -9.45 -5.75
C SER A 113 13.60 -9.96 -6.10
N ILE A 114 13.93 -10.07 -7.39
CA ILE A 114 15.26 -10.50 -7.86
C ILE A 114 16.28 -9.40 -7.54
N ARG A 115 15.98 -8.15 -7.92
CA ARG A 115 16.88 -7.01 -7.66
C ARG A 115 17.04 -6.73 -6.17
N LEU A 116 15.95 -6.89 -5.40
CA LEU A 116 16.01 -6.76 -3.95
C LEU A 116 16.86 -7.87 -3.31
N ALA A 117 16.78 -9.10 -3.81
CA ALA A 117 17.60 -10.22 -3.35
C ALA A 117 19.09 -10.00 -3.63
N GLU A 118 19.44 -9.58 -4.85
CA GLU A 118 20.80 -9.22 -5.24
C GLU A 118 21.37 -8.12 -4.34
N ALA A 119 20.60 -7.05 -4.11
CA ALA A 119 21.03 -5.92 -3.29
C ALA A 119 21.26 -6.27 -1.81
N LEU A 120 20.50 -7.22 -1.27
CA LEU A 120 20.57 -7.61 0.14
C LEU A 120 21.43 -8.85 0.40
N GLY A 121 21.83 -9.58 -0.64
CA GLY A 121 22.52 -10.87 -0.50
C GLY A 121 21.63 -11.96 0.12
N VAL A 122 20.33 -11.95 -0.16
CA VAL A 122 19.36 -12.96 0.32
C VAL A 122 18.76 -13.74 -0.83
N SER A 123 18.08 -14.84 -0.56
CA SER A 123 17.36 -15.58 -1.60
C SER A 123 16.17 -14.79 -2.17
N GLN A 124 15.88 -14.95 -3.46
CA GLN A 124 14.72 -14.30 -4.11
C GLN A 124 13.40 -14.53 -3.36
N PRO A 125 13.07 -15.74 -2.85
CA PRO A 125 11.85 -15.93 -2.08
C PRO A 125 11.82 -15.08 -0.80
N THR A 126 12.98 -14.88 -0.17
CA THR A 126 13.11 -14.05 1.04
C THR A 126 12.83 -12.59 0.70
N ALA A 127 13.45 -12.06 -0.34
CA ALA A 127 13.17 -10.72 -0.84
C ALA A 127 11.70 -10.55 -1.29
N TRP A 128 11.11 -11.56 -1.92
CA TRP A 128 9.70 -11.55 -2.29
C TRP A 128 8.78 -11.46 -1.06
N ARG A 129 9.09 -12.23 0.01
CA ARG A 129 8.40 -12.10 1.30
C ARG A 129 8.55 -10.70 1.89
N MET A 130 9.73 -10.09 1.80
CA MET A 130 9.96 -8.73 2.28
C MET A 130 9.13 -7.69 1.53
N GLY A 131 9.02 -7.82 0.20
CA GLY A 131 8.13 -6.98 -0.60
C GLY A 131 6.66 -7.10 -0.16
N HIS A 132 6.20 -8.31 0.12
CA HIS A 132 4.84 -8.54 0.63
C HIS A 132 4.62 -8.04 2.05
N ALA A 133 5.64 -8.10 2.91
CA ALA A 133 5.59 -7.47 4.22
C ALA A 133 5.34 -5.95 4.08
N LEU A 134 6.06 -5.27 3.18
CA LEU A 134 5.82 -3.84 2.91
C LEU A 134 4.39 -3.61 2.41
N ARG A 135 3.97 -4.35 1.38
CA ARG A 135 2.61 -4.27 0.80
C ARG A 135 1.51 -4.40 1.84
N LEU A 136 1.71 -5.34 2.77
CA LEU A 136 0.79 -5.53 3.88
C LEU A 136 0.83 -4.36 4.85
N MET A 137 2.00 -3.83 5.23
CA MET A 137 2.12 -2.69 6.17
C MET A 137 1.64 -1.36 5.62
N VAL A 138 1.69 -1.16 4.29
CA VAL A 138 1.25 0.09 3.66
C VAL A 138 -0.23 0.11 3.31
N GLY A 139 -0.93 -1.02 3.43
CA GLY A 139 -2.40 -1.06 3.33
C GLY A 139 -3.03 -0.08 4.33
N ARG A 140 -4.09 0.60 3.94
CA ARG A 140 -4.75 1.61 4.78
C ARG A 140 -6.21 1.22 4.94
N GLU A 141 -6.70 1.35 6.17
CA GLU A 141 -8.04 0.88 6.58
C GLU A 141 -9.06 2.02 6.64
N HIS A 142 -8.63 3.28 6.53
CA HIS A 142 -9.54 4.42 6.53
C HIS A 142 -10.19 4.59 5.16
N ALA A 143 -11.49 4.83 5.15
CA ALA A 143 -12.23 5.17 3.95
C ALA A 143 -11.78 6.53 3.38
N LEU A 144 -11.93 6.70 2.07
CA LEU A 144 -11.59 7.93 1.36
C LEU A 144 -12.73 8.95 1.49
N GLY A 145 -12.42 10.16 1.93
CA GLY A 145 -13.36 11.28 2.02
C GLY A 145 -13.08 12.40 1.02
N GLY A 146 -13.91 13.44 1.01
CA GLY A 146 -13.78 14.57 0.08
C GLY A 146 -14.22 14.21 -1.34
N VAL A 147 -13.48 14.64 -2.37
CA VAL A 147 -13.78 14.26 -3.76
C VAL A 147 -13.05 12.96 -4.11
N VAL A 148 -13.80 11.94 -4.49
CA VAL A 148 -13.26 10.61 -4.79
C VAL A 148 -13.65 10.20 -6.21
N GLU A 149 -12.64 9.94 -7.04
CA GLU A 149 -12.81 9.45 -8.41
C GLU A 149 -12.78 7.92 -8.42
N ILE A 150 -13.73 7.29 -9.11
CA ILE A 150 -13.80 5.82 -9.23
C ILE A 150 -13.74 5.38 -10.69
N ASP A 151 -13.05 4.27 -10.95
CA ASP A 151 -12.92 3.67 -12.27
C ASP A 151 -12.71 2.15 -12.17
N GLY A 152 -12.95 1.44 -13.27
CA GLY A 152 -12.69 0.00 -13.41
C GLY A 152 -11.33 -0.29 -14.06
N LEU A 153 -10.69 -1.36 -13.63
CA LEU A 153 -9.44 -1.88 -14.19
C LEU A 153 -9.59 -3.36 -14.54
N TYR A 154 -8.80 -3.82 -15.50
CA TYR A 154 -8.64 -5.24 -15.79
C TYR A 154 -7.16 -5.65 -15.67
N LEU A 155 -6.90 -6.63 -14.80
CA LEU A 155 -5.62 -7.30 -14.66
C LEU A 155 -5.54 -8.54 -15.55
N GLY A 156 -4.36 -8.78 -16.13
CA GLY A 156 -4.08 -9.96 -16.94
C GLY A 156 -3.74 -9.63 -18.39
N GLY A 157 -3.05 -10.58 -19.01
CA GLY A 157 -2.62 -10.51 -20.41
C GLY A 157 -3.80 -10.51 -21.37
N LYS A 158 -3.52 -10.22 -22.65
CA LYS A 158 -4.50 -10.45 -23.71
C LYS A 158 -4.81 -11.96 -23.74
N PRO A 159 -6.09 -12.38 -23.73
CA PRO A 159 -6.42 -13.79 -23.87
C PRO A 159 -5.73 -14.37 -25.11
N ARG A 160 -5.01 -15.48 -24.94
CA ARG A 160 -4.45 -16.21 -26.09
C ARG A 160 -5.59 -16.92 -26.81
N ARG A 161 -5.57 -16.88 -28.15
CA ARG A 161 -6.49 -17.70 -28.95
C ARG A 161 -6.05 -19.15 -28.81
N ASP A 162 -6.82 -19.94 -28.09
CA ASP A 162 -6.67 -21.40 -28.05
C ASP A 162 -7.57 -21.98 -29.16
N PRO A 163 -7.00 -22.73 -30.14
CA PRO A 163 -7.77 -23.36 -31.21
C PRO A 163 -8.85 -24.33 -30.72
N ASN A 164 -8.68 -24.91 -29.53
CA ASN A 164 -9.59 -25.89 -28.93
C ASN A 164 -10.58 -25.25 -27.94
N TYR A 165 -10.45 -23.94 -27.67
CA TYR A 165 -11.34 -23.22 -26.78
C TYR A 165 -12.24 -22.30 -27.61
N SER A 166 -13.55 -22.46 -27.47
CA SER A 166 -14.50 -21.52 -28.07
C SER A 166 -14.18 -20.11 -27.57
N PRO A 167 -14.10 -19.09 -28.44
CA PRO A 167 -13.89 -17.71 -27.99
C PRO A 167 -14.88 -17.40 -26.86
N PRO A 168 -14.46 -16.70 -25.80
CA PRO A 168 -15.39 -16.30 -24.76
C PRO A 168 -16.58 -15.62 -25.43
N GLY A 169 -17.80 -16.12 -25.19
CA GLY A 169 -19.01 -15.64 -25.86
C GLY A 169 -19.13 -14.12 -25.79
N ARG A 170 -19.97 -13.51 -26.63
CA ARG A 170 -20.17 -12.05 -26.60
C ARG A 170 -20.62 -11.62 -25.20
N GLY A 171 -19.81 -10.80 -24.53
CA GLY A 171 -20.15 -10.05 -23.33
C GLY A 171 -21.10 -8.90 -23.63
N ARG A 172 -21.35 -8.04 -22.63
CA ARG A 172 -22.26 -6.90 -22.75
C ARG A 172 -21.82 -5.99 -23.92
N LYS A 173 -22.76 -5.63 -24.80
CA LYS A 173 -22.54 -4.83 -26.02
C LYS A 173 -21.69 -5.51 -27.12
N GLY A 174 -21.68 -6.84 -27.20
CA GLY A 174 -21.07 -7.54 -28.34
C GLY A 174 -19.54 -7.65 -28.30
N GLN A 175 -18.89 -7.20 -27.22
CA GLN A 175 -17.45 -7.39 -27.01
C GLN A 175 -17.16 -8.84 -26.60
N PRO A 176 -15.97 -9.42 -26.89
CA PRO A 176 -15.60 -10.73 -26.35
C PRO A 176 -15.64 -10.72 -24.82
N LYS A 177 -16.18 -11.77 -24.18
CA LYS A 177 -16.00 -11.95 -22.72
C LYS A 177 -14.50 -11.88 -22.40
N THR A 178 -14.10 -10.97 -21.53
CA THR A 178 -12.71 -10.87 -21.11
C THR A 178 -12.42 -11.93 -20.06
N LEU A 179 -11.29 -12.62 -20.18
CA LEU A 179 -10.78 -13.52 -19.12
C LEU A 179 -9.90 -12.78 -18.11
N LYS A 180 -9.79 -11.46 -18.26
CA LYS A 180 -9.03 -10.62 -17.34
C LYS A 180 -9.79 -10.47 -16.03
N THR A 181 -9.06 -10.47 -14.94
CA THR A 181 -9.59 -10.22 -13.60
C THR A 181 -10.00 -8.75 -13.49
N PRO A 182 -11.28 -8.44 -13.24
CA PRO A 182 -11.71 -7.07 -12.99
C PRO A 182 -11.25 -6.60 -11.60
N ALA A 183 -11.02 -5.30 -11.48
CA ALA A 183 -10.71 -4.63 -10.23
C ALA A 183 -11.37 -3.24 -10.24
N LEU A 184 -11.71 -2.73 -9.06
CA LEU A 184 -12.19 -1.36 -8.89
C LEU A 184 -11.10 -0.51 -8.28
N VAL A 185 -11.08 0.76 -8.66
CA VAL A 185 -10.14 1.76 -8.18
C VAL A 185 -10.92 2.95 -7.67
N ALA A 186 -10.50 3.47 -6.52
CA ALA A 186 -10.92 4.73 -5.96
C ALA A 186 -9.69 5.60 -5.69
N VAL A 187 -9.74 6.87 -6.12
CA VAL A 187 -8.66 7.85 -5.95
C VAL A 187 -9.23 9.10 -5.32
N GLN A 188 -8.76 9.41 -4.11
CA GLN A 188 -9.05 10.66 -3.44
C GLN A 188 -8.26 11.79 -4.11
N ARG A 189 -8.94 12.89 -4.40
CA ARG A 189 -8.27 14.11 -4.86
C ARG A 189 -7.57 14.82 -3.70
N PRO A 190 -6.50 15.59 -3.99
CA PRO A 190 -5.97 16.54 -3.01
C PRO A 190 -7.08 17.45 -2.47
N PRO A 191 -7.11 17.75 -1.16
CA PRO A 191 -8.10 18.67 -0.59
C PRO A 191 -7.96 20.08 -1.18
N ASP A 192 -6.72 20.48 -1.48
CA ASP A 192 -6.37 21.72 -2.15
C ASP A 192 -5.02 21.54 -2.88
N LEU A 193 -4.55 22.61 -3.52
CA LEU A 193 -3.29 22.65 -4.27
C LEU A 193 -2.27 23.63 -3.67
N SER A 194 -2.39 23.92 -2.36
CA SER A 194 -1.43 24.73 -1.63
C SER A 194 -0.13 23.95 -1.37
N PRO A 195 1.04 24.62 -1.30
CA PRO A 195 2.29 23.97 -0.95
C PRO A 195 2.19 23.20 0.38
N GLY A 196 2.58 21.93 0.38
CA GLY A 196 2.46 21.02 1.51
C GLY A 196 1.21 20.13 1.49
N ALA A 197 0.20 20.44 0.67
CA ALA A 197 -1.01 19.63 0.57
C ALA A 197 -0.69 18.19 0.09
N PRO A 198 -1.31 17.16 0.70
CA PRO A 198 -1.09 15.77 0.29
C PRO A 198 -1.73 15.48 -1.07
N ALA A 199 -1.17 14.51 -1.81
CA ALA A 199 -1.71 14.10 -3.11
C ALA A 199 -3.06 13.36 -3.09
N GLY A 200 -3.57 13.05 -1.91
CA GLY A 200 -4.68 12.11 -1.72
C GLY A 200 -4.21 10.65 -1.74
N GLU A 201 -5.08 9.79 -1.23
CA GLU A 201 -4.87 8.35 -1.16
C GLU A 201 -5.62 7.60 -2.27
N THR A 202 -5.28 6.33 -2.44
CA THR A 202 -5.99 5.45 -3.39
C THR A 202 -6.36 4.14 -2.72
N ARG A 203 -7.42 3.52 -3.21
CA ARG A 203 -7.81 2.14 -2.90
C ARG A 203 -8.05 1.40 -4.21
N ALA A 204 -7.73 0.12 -4.22
CA ALA A 204 -8.16 -0.75 -5.30
C ALA A 204 -8.28 -2.16 -4.78
N ALA A 205 -9.24 -2.90 -5.34
CA ALA A 205 -9.51 -4.28 -4.97
C ALA A 205 -9.95 -5.07 -6.20
N VAL A 206 -9.53 -6.33 -6.28
CA VAL A 206 -10.11 -7.29 -7.21
C VAL A 206 -11.58 -7.52 -6.87
N ILE A 207 -12.41 -7.60 -7.91
CA ILE A 207 -13.83 -7.97 -7.81
C ILE A 207 -14.06 -9.26 -8.57
N GLU A 208 -15.02 -10.07 -8.10
CA GLU A 208 -15.33 -11.36 -8.73
C GLU A 208 -15.96 -11.15 -10.11
N ASP A 209 -16.83 -10.16 -10.21
CA ASP A 209 -17.51 -9.77 -11.44
C ASP A 209 -17.87 -8.28 -11.44
N LEU A 210 -18.53 -7.84 -12.52
CA LEU A 210 -19.01 -6.46 -12.71
C LEU A 210 -20.46 -6.30 -12.25
N SER A 211 -20.87 -7.03 -11.20
CA SER A 211 -22.16 -6.82 -10.56
C SER A 211 -22.16 -5.54 -9.73
N GLU A 212 -23.37 -5.04 -9.47
CA GLU A 212 -23.56 -3.91 -8.56
C GLU A 212 -23.23 -4.29 -7.12
N SER A 213 -23.54 -5.52 -6.69
CA SER A 213 -23.22 -6.02 -5.34
C SER A 213 -21.72 -6.08 -5.08
N GLU A 214 -20.91 -6.52 -6.05
CA GLU A 214 -19.45 -6.51 -5.89
C GLU A 214 -18.88 -5.10 -5.87
N ALA A 215 -19.47 -4.19 -6.67
CA ALA A 215 -19.07 -2.79 -6.63
C ALA A 215 -19.43 -2.12 -5.29
N ASP A 216 -20.63 -2.39 -4.76
CA ASP A 216 -21.08 -1.89 -3.47
C ASP A 216 -20.18 -2.37 -2.33
N ARG A 217 -19.86 -3.67 -2.30
CA ARG A 217 -18.95 -4.28 -1.30
C ARG A 217 -17.62 -3.53 -1.22
N VAL A 218 -17.02 -3.21 -2.36
CA VAL A 218 -15.73 -2.51 -2.40
C VAL A 218 -15.88 -1.02 -2.08
N LEU A 219 -16.90 -0.35 -2.63
CA LEU A 219 -17.06 1.10 -2.48
C LEU A 219 -17.46 1.50 -1.05
N THR A 220 -18.35 0.76 -0.41
CA THR A 220 -18.83 1.05 0.95
C THR A 220 -17.71 0.89 1.99
N GLU A 221 -16.71 0.05 1.75
CA GLU A 221 -15.52 -0.04 2.60
C GLU A 221 -14.46 1.02 2.23
N ALA A 222 -14.31 1.32 0.95
CA ALA A 222 -13.25 2.19 0.46
C ALA A 222 -13.55 3.69 0.56
N VAL A 223 -14.83 4.10 0.61
CA VAL A 223 -15.25 5.50 0.44
C VAL A 223 -16.27 5.89 1.50
N GLU A 224 -16.07 7.06 2.12
CA GLU A 224 -17.01 7.59 3.11
C GLU A 224 -18.33 8.02 2.43
N PRO A 225 -19.50 7.77 3.03
CA PRO A 225 -20.78 8.25 2.49
C PRO A 225 -20.86 9.77 2.30
N SER A 226 -20.08 10.54 3.07
CA SER A 226 -19.97 12.00 2.95
C SER A 226 -19.16 12.47 1.73
N ALA A 227 -18.54 11.56 0.97
CA ALA A 227 -17.74 11.91 -0.19
C ALA A 227 -18.58 12.39 -1.37
N HIS A 228 -17.97 13.22 -2.23
CA HIS A 228 -18.46 13.53 -3.56
C HIS A 228 -17.82 12.59 -4.56
N LEU A 229 -18.60 11.63 -5.07
CA LEU A 229 -18.15 10.67 -6.05
C LEU A 229 -18.07 11.26 -7.46
N MET A 230 -17.05 10.85 -8.20
CA MET A 230 -16.94 11.10 -9.63
C MET A 230 -16.66 9.79 -10.35
N SER A 231 -17.48 9.45 -11.35
CA SER A 231 -17.33 8.19 -12.09
C SER A 231 -17.54 8.36 -13.59
N ASP A 232 -17.34 7.27 -14.34
CA ASP A 232 -17.86 7.13 -15.68
C ASP A 232 -19.37 6.82 -15.68
N GLU A 233 -19.92 6.51 -16.85
CA GLU A 233 -21.32 6.14 -17.08
C GLU A 233 -21.62 4.64 -16.86
N TRP A 234 -20.79 3.90 -16.11
CA TRP A 234 -21.11 2.52 -15.77
C TRP A 234 -22.32 2.46 -14.83
N LYS A 235 -23.36 1.72 -15.24
CA LYS A 235 -24.65 1.67 -14.53
C LYS A 235 -24.55 1.32 -13.04
N ALA A 236 -23.60 0.46 -12.65
CA ALA A 236 -23.40 0.12 -11.25
C ALA A 236 -23.00 1.37 -10.44
N PHE A 237 -22.04 2.15 -10.94
CA PHE A 237 -21.63 3.40 -10.30
C PHE A 237 -22.77 4.43 -10.24
N VAL A 238 -23.56 4.56 -11.30
CA VAL A 238 -24.74 5.45 -11.31
C VAL A 238 -25.77 5.08 -10.25
N SER A 239 -26.04 3.78 -10.08
CA SER A 239 -26.96 3.30 -9.06
C SER A 239 -26.44 3.58 -7.64
N LEU A 240 -25.18 3.20 -7.39
CA LEU A 240 -24.53 3.31 -6.08
C LEU A 240 -24.23 4.76 -5.68
N GLY A 241 -24.08 5.67 -6.64
CA GLY A 241 -23.80 7.08 -6.38
C GLY A 241 -24.84 7.78 -5.49
N SER A 242 -26.08 7.27 -5.47
CA SER A 242 -27.14 7.76 -4.60
C SER A 242 -26.88 7.57 -3.09
N ALA A 243 -25.98 6.66 -2.72
CA ALA A 243 -25.57 6.42 -1.33
C ALA A 243 -24.57 7.45 -0.79
N PHE A 244 -24.07 8.36 -1.65
CA PHE A 244 -23.04 9.33 -1.32
C PHE A 244 -23.59 10.77 -1.32
N ALA A 245 -22.89 11.69 -0.65
CA ALA A 245 -23.33 13.08 -0.50
C ALA A 245 -23.57 13.79 -1.85
N ALA A 246 -22.79 13.44 -2.87
CA ALA A 246 -23.01 13.85 -4.24
C ALA A 246 -22.37 12.85 -5.21
N HIS A 247 -22.90 12.77 -6.43
CA HIS A 247 -22.33 11.95 -7.50
C HIS A 247 -22.42 12.66 -8.84
N ASP A 248 -21.29 12.82 -9.51
CA ASP A 248 -21.21 13.34 -10.87
C ASP A 248 -20.58 12.33 -11.84
N THR A 249 -21.10 12.30 -13.06
CA THR A 249 -20.61 11.39 -14.11
C THR A 249 -20.08 12.13 -15.33
N VAL A 250 -19.04 11.58 -15.95
CA VAL A 250 -18.57 11.97 -17.29
C VAL A 250 -19.03 10.97 -18.35
N HIS A 251 -19.49 11.47 -19.51
CA HIS A 251 -20.00 10.63 -20.58
C HIS A 251 -18.95 10.38 -21.66
N HIS A 252 -18.07 9.39 -21.44
CA HIS A 252 -17.02 9.05 -22.41
C HIS A 252 -17.55 8.65 -23.79
N LYS A 253 -18.75 8.05 -23.89
CA LYS A 253 -19.39 7.78 -25.19
C LYS A 253 -19.66 9.03 -26.01
N ALA A 254 -19.95 10.15 -25.35
CA ALA A 254 -20.16 11.45 -25.98
C ALA A 254 -18.83 12.20 -26.22
N ARG A 255 -17.67 11.54 -26.01
CA ARG A 255 -16.32 12.14 -26.04
C ARG A 255 -16.15 13.27 -25.01
N GLU A 256 -16.91 13.21 -23.92
CA GLU A 256 -16.74 14.07 -22.77
C GLU A 256 -15.72 13.43 -21.82
N TYR A 257 -14.59 14.12 -21.61
CA TYR A 257 -13.50 13.67 -20.73
C TYR A 257 -13.37 14.53 -19.47
N ALA A 258 -13.95 15.73 -19.47
CA ALA A 258 -14.05 16.60 -18.31
C ALA A 258 -15.14 17.65 -18.52
N ARG A 259 -15.87 17.99 -17.46
CA ARG A 259 -16.84 19.09 -17.40
C ARG A 259 -16.56 19.96 -16.18
N GLY A 260 -15.78 21.02 -16.38
CA GLY A 260 -15.27 21.83 -15.26
C GLY A 260 -14.47 20.97 -14.28
N PRO A 261 -14.84 20.91 -12.99
CA PRO A 261 -14.17 20.06 -12.00
C PRO A 261 -14.54 18.57 -12.11
N VAL A 262 -15.57 18.20 -12.88
CA VAL A 262 -16.06 16.82 -13.00
C VAL A 262 -15.20 16.04 -13.98
N HIS A 263 -14.44 15.05 -13.49
CA HIS A 263 -13.62 14.12 -14.28
C HIS A 263 -13.10 12.95 -13.43
N ILE A 264 -12.58 11.90 -14.08
CA ILE A 264 -11.96 10.73 -13.42
C ILE A 264 -10.47 10.53 -13.81
N ASN A 265 -9.80 11.59 -14.25
CA ASN A 265 -8.41 11.55 -14.75
C ASN A 265 -7.39 10.98 -13.75
N SER A 266 -7.61 11.16 -12.45
CA SER A 266 -6.73 10.64 -11.39
C SER A 266 -6.90 9.13 -11.26
N ALA A 267 -8.14 8.62 -11.31
CA ALA A 267 -8.44 7.19 -11.34
C ALA A 267 -7.89 6.52 -12.60
N GLU A 268 -8.10 7.11 -13.78
CA GLU A 268 -7.49 6.65 -15.04
C GLU A 268 -5.95 6.67 -14.95
N GLY A 269 -5.38 7.71 -14.35
CA GLY A 269 -3.94 7.83 -14.12
C GLY A 269 -3.38 6.76 -13.19
N PHE A 270 -4.15 6.36 -12.17
CA PHE A 270 -3.80 5.24 -11.30
C PHE A 270 -3.85 3.90 -12.04
N ASN A 271 -4.89 3.65 -12.83
CA ASN A 271 -5.00 2.48 -13.72
C ASN A 271 -3.78 2.34 -14.62
N ASP A 272 -3.36 3.46 -15.19
CA ASP A 272 -2.17 3.58 -16.00
C ASP A 272 -0.88 3.28 -15.23
N ARG A 273 -0.79 3.70 -13.96
CA ARG A 273 0.32 3.37 -13.07
C ARG A 273 0.37 1.87 -12.79
N VAL A 274 -0.76 1.23 -12.50
CA VAL A 274 -0.84 -0.22 -12.28
C VAL A 274 -0.33 -0.97 -13.50
N ARG A 275 -0.82 -0.63 -14.70
CA ARG A 275 -0.38 -1.26 -15.96
C ARG A 275 1.14 -1.11 -16.16
N ARG A 276 1.70 0.08 -15.93
CA ARG A 276 3.14 0.32 -16.06
C ARG A 276 3.96 -0.44 -15.03
N THR A 277 3.49 -0.57 -13.79
CA THR A 277 4.14 -1.36 -12.75
C THR A 277 4.14 -2.85 -13.09
N VAL A 278 3.04 -3.37 -13.63
CA VAL A 278 2.99 -4.73 -14.18
C VAL A 278 3.98 -4.87 -15.32
N SER A 279 3.93 -4.01 -16.34
CA SER A 279 4.82 -4.16 -17.51
C SER A 279 6.30 -3.97 -17.19
N GLY A 280 6.65 -3.10 -16.24
CA GLY A 280 8.03 -2.64 -16.03
C GLY A 280 8.75 -3.16 -14.80
N VAL A 281 8.03 -3.59 -13.75
CA VAL A 281 8.66 -3.96 -12.46
C VAL A 281 8.39 -5.41 -12.09
N PHE A 282 7.12 -5.80 -12.06
CA PHE A 282 6.74 -7.13 -11.55
C PHE A 282 6.52 -8.15 -12.66
N HIS A 283 6.22 -7.71 -13.89
CA HIS A 283 5.89 -8.50 -15.08
C HIS A 283 4.65 -9.40 -14.96
N HIS A 284 4.32 -9.83 -13.75
CA HIS A 284 3.17 -10.64 -13.41
C HIS A 284 2.72 -10.35 -11.98
N ILE A 285 1.41 -10.21 -11.79
CA ILE A 285 0.74 -10.12 -10.49
C ILE A 285 -0.38 -11.14 -10.52
N SER A 286 -0.38 -12.09 -9.59
CA SER A 286 -1.48 -13.05 -9.47
C SER A 286 -2.72 -12.34 -8.93
N PRO A 287 -3.94 -12.67 -9.41
CA PRO A 287 -5.18 -12.14 -8.86
C PRO A 287 -5.28 -12.28 -7.35
N HIS A 288 -4.88 -13.44 -6.82
CA HIS A 288 -4.90 -13.74 -5.37
C HIS A 288 -4.06 -12.78 -4.50
N LEU A 289 -3.02 -12.15 -5.06
CA LEU A 289 -2.17 -11.22 -4.32
C LEU A 289 -2.31 -9.78 -4.84
N ALA A 290 -3.21 -9.53 -5.78
CA ALA A 290 -3.30 -8.25 -6.50
C ALA A 290 -3.53 -7.08 -5.55
N ASP A 291 -4.38 -7.26 -4.54
CA ASP A 291 -4.72 -6.21 -3.56
C ASP A 291 -3.50 -5.75 -2.75
N LEU A 292 -2.59 -6.68 -2.41
CA LEU A 292 -1.31 -6.33 -1.79
C LEU A 292 -0.46 -5.45 -2.72
N TYR A 293 -0.43 -5.74 -4.02
CA TYR A 293 0.29 -4.90 -4.97
C TYR A 293 -0.39 -3.55 -5.17
N PHE A 294 -1.72 -3.50 -5.15
CA PHE A 294 -2.48 -2.25 -5.17
C PHE A 294 -2.15 -1.36 -3.99
N ASN A 295 -1.99 -1.93 -2.79
CA ASN A 295 -1.54 -1.18 -1.61
C ASN A 295 -0.17 -0.54 -1.82
N GLU A 296 0.81 -1.26 -2.37
CA GLU A 296 2.12 -0.67 -2.68
C GLU A 296 2.02 0.44 -3.73
N ILE A 297 1.25 0.23 -4.80
CA ILE A 297 1.10 1.22 -5.88
C ILE A 297 0.38 2.48 -5.37
N GLY A 298 -0.64 2.31 -4.52
CA GLY A 298 -1.38 3.39 -3.87
C GLY A 298 -0.59 4.13 -2.81
N PHE A 299 0.22 3.41 -2.04
CA PHE A 299 1.20 4.04 -1.16
C PHE A 299 2.14 4.95 -1.96
N ARG A 300 2.74 4.45 -3.05
CA ARG A 300 3.60 5.26 -3.94
C ARG A 300 2.86 6.42 -4.62
N TRP A 301 1.53 6.39 -4.72
CA TRP A 301 0.72 7.51 -5.20
C TRP A 301 0.61 8.61 -4.16
N SER A 302 0.35 8.24 -2.91
CA SER A 302 0.18 9.16 -1.79
C SER A 302 1.49 9.76 -1.27
N GLN A 303 2.65 9.14 -1.54
CA GLN A 303 3.95 9.62 -1.05
C GLN A 303 4.52 10.85 -1.76
N ARG A 304 3.67 11.87 -2.00
CA ARG A 304 4.06 13.15 -2.57
C ARG A 304 3.16 14.27 -2.06
N VAL A 305 3.73 15.46 -1.98
CA VAL A 305 3.05 16.70 -1.57
C VAL A 305 3.17 17.75 -2.66
N VAL A 306 2.21 18.67 -2.72
CA VAL A 306 2.25 19.80 -3.64
C VAL A 306 3.41 20.71 -3.25
N THR A 307 4.20 21.16 -4.23
CA THR A 307 5.22 22.22 -4.02
C THR A 307 4.82 23.55 -4.63
N GLY A 308 3.90 23.53 -5.59
CA GLY A 308 3.40 24.72 -6.24
C GLY A 308 2.75 24.39 -7.58
N GLN A 309 2.56 25.41 -8.38
CA GLN A 309 1.98 25.31 -9.71
C GLN A 309 2.82 26.08 -10.71
N ALA A 310 2.98 25.53 -11.92
CA ALA A 310 3.72 26.18 -13.00
C ALA A 310 2.92 26.15 -14.31
N PRO A 311 2.95 27.23 -15.11
CA PRO A 311 2.39 27.20 -16.45
C PRO A 311 3.21 26.29 -17.36
N ARG A 312 2.53 25.48 -18.17
CA ARG A 312 3.13 24.63 -19.20
C ARG A 312 2.43 24.89 -20.53
N ARG A 313 3.23 25.13 -21.57
CA ARG A 313 2.72 25.20 -22.94
C ARG A 313 2.59 23.80 -23.52
N THR A 314 1.42 23.47 -24.05
CA THR A 314 1.18 22.21 -24.76
C THR A 314 1.77 22.27 -26.17
N ARG A 315 1.91 21.10 -26.83
CA ARG A 315 2.34 21.04 -28.24
C ARG A 315 1.45 21.86 -29.18
N LYS A 316 0.18 22.06 -28.82
CA LYS A 316 -0.80 22.85 -29.59
C LYS A 316 -0.83 24.33 -29.15
N GLY A 317 0.19 24.81 -28.43
CA GLY A 317 0.30 26.21 -28.02
C GLY A 317 -0.57 26.63 -26.83
N ARG A 318 -1.54 25.82 -26.39
CA ARG A 318 -2.39 26.09 -25.21
C ARG A 318 -1.56 26.12 -23.93
N GLN A 319 -1.79 27.13 -23.09
CA GLN A 319 -1.21 27.23 -21.76
C GLN A 319 -2.09 26.46 -20.76
N ILE A 320 -1.48 25.57 -19.98
CA ILE A 320 -2.13 24.80 -18.92
C ILE A 320 -1.34 24.95 -17.62
N THR A 321 -2.02 24.99 -16.49
CA THR A 321 -1.36 24.96 -15.18
C THR A 321 -1.05 23.52 -14.81
N LYS A 322 0.20 23.25 -14.41
CA LYS A 322 0.66 21.94 -13.94
C LYS A 322 0.98 22.05 -12.45
N THR A 323 0.39 21.16 -11.65
CA THR A 323 0.80 20.97 -10.26
C THR A 323 2.19 20.35 -10.22
N LEU A 324 3.07 20.95 -9.42
CA LEU A 324 4.39 20.45 -9.11
C LEU A 324 4.32 19.61 -7.83
N TRP A 325 4.98 18.46 -7.85
CA TRP A 325 4.95 17.49 -6.77
C TRP A 325 6.37 17.25 -6.27
N ALA A 326 6.56 17.22 -4.94
CA ALA A 326 7.75 16.68 -4.32
C ALA A 326 7.42 15.37 -3.62
N ARG A 327 8.39 14.46 -3.65
CA ARG A 327 8.33 13.17 -2.98
C ARG A 327 8.49 13.34 -1.47
N ILE A 328 7.75 12.56 -0.67
CA ILE A 328 8.01 12.43 0.77
C ILE A 328 9.27 11.58 0.95
N PRO A 329 10.32 12.02 1.69
CA PRO A 329 11.53 11.23 1.89
C PRO A 329 11.26 9.87 2.57
N PRO A 330 11.98 8.78 2.23
CA PRO A 330 11.78 7.46 2.83
C PRO A 330 11.91 7.46 4.35
N ALA A 331 12.77 8.34 4.86
CA ALA A 331 12.96 8.61 6.27
C ALA A 331 11.65 8.87 7.04
N LEU A 332 10.74 9.62 6.43
CA LEU A 332 9.42 9.93 6.98
C LEU A 332 8.40 8.83 6.70
N GLN A 333 8.64 8.03 5.66
CA GLN A 333 7.79 6.91 5.28
C GLN A 333 7.94 5.72 6.24
N LEU A 334 9.17 5.36 6.64
CA LEU A 334 9.45 4.20 7.49
C LEU A 334 8.65 4.19 8.80
N PRO A 335 8.61 5.27 9.60
CA PRO A 335 7.77 5.32 10.80
C PRO A 335 6.29 5.13 10.47
N ALA A 336 5.81 5.74 9.38
CA ALA A 336 4.41 5.62 8.95
C ALA A 336 4.04 4.21 8.47
N VAL A 337 5.01 3.43 7.98
CA VAL A 337 4.84 2.01 7.63
C VAL A 337 4.75 1.15 8.89
N PHE A 338 5.69 1.33 9.82
CA PHE A 338 5.77 0.49 11.02
C PHE A 338 4.69 0.78 12.06
N ARG A 339 4.14 2.00 12.07
CA ARG A 339 3.03 2.39 12.97
C ARG A 339 1.81 1.45 12.84
N PHE A 340 1.59 0.86 11.68
CA PHE A 340 0.46 -0.04 11.39
C PHE A 340 0.90 -1.51 11.23
N ALA A 341 2.12 -1.85 11.65
CA ALA A 341 2.64 -3.21 11.48
C ALA A 341 2.01 -4.23 12.44
N ILE A 342 1.57 -3.80 13.63
CA ILE A 342 0.92 -4.70 14.60
C ILE A 342 -0.44 -5.13 14.09
N GLY A 343 -0.73 -6.42 14.23
CA GLY A 343 -1.97 -7.01 13.76
C GLY A 343 -1.90 -7.44 12.30
N ARG A 344 -0.76 -7.27 11.62
CA ARG A 344 -0.52 -7.61 10.21
C ARG A 344 0.43 -8.79 10.03
N GLU A 345 0.15 -9.91 10.70
CA GLU A 345 0.99 -11.11 10.61
C GLU A 345 0.84 -11.82 9.25
N MET A 346 1.97 -12.28 8.72
CA MET A 346 2.05 -13.07 7.49
C MET A 346 2.89 -14.35 7.71
N ARG A 347 2.46 -15.47 7.15
CA ARG A 347 3.20 -16.75 7.16
C ARG A 347 3.45 -17.26 5.76
N ARG A 348 4.47 -18.09 5.60
CA ARG A 348 4.67 -18.81 4.34
C ARG A 348 3.80 -20.04 4.34
N THR A 349 3.17 -20.32 3.21
CA THR A 349 2.46 -21.57 3.00
C THR A 349 3.46 -22.69 2.71
N LYS A 350 3.04 -23.95 2.87
CA LYS A 350 3.85 -25.12 2.48
C LYS A 350 4.16 -25.12 0.98
N ALA A 351 3.29 -24.54 0.17
CA ALA A 351 3.45 -24.41 -1.28
C ALA A 351 4.32 -23.21 -1.70
N GLY A 352 4.97 -22.51 -0.76
CA GLY A 352 5.82 -21.36 -1.05
C GLY A 352 5.09 -20.03 -1.27
N GLY A 353 3.78 -19.99 -1.04
CA GLY A 353 2.97 -18.77 -1.03
C GLY A 353 3.01 -18.02 0.31
N ILE A 354 2.08 -17.08 0.50
CA ILE A 354 1.90 -16.33 1.74
C ILE A 354 0.46 -16.47 2.21
N ASP A 355 0.27 -16.83 3.49
CA ASP A 355 -0.99 -16.70 4.20
C ASP A 355 -0.95 -15.43 5.05
N LEU A 356 -2.01 -14.63 4.96
CA LEU A 356 -2.22 -13.50 5.87
C LEU A 356 -2.99 -14.03 7.08
N LEU A 357 -2.37 -13.97 8.27
CA LEU A 357 -3.01 -14.40 9.53
C LEU A 357 -3.75 -13.25 10.23
N SER A 358 -3.70 -12.09 9.61
CA SER A 358 -4.25 -10.86 10.11
C SER A 358 -5.66 -10.68 9.58
N LYS A 359 -6.63 -10.49 10.49
CA LYS A 359 -7.96 -9.96 10.17
C LYS A 359 -7.91 -8.42 10.13
N VAL A 360 -6.89 -7.88 9.50
CA VAL A 360 -6.96 -6.48 9.13
C VAL A 360 -7.72 -6.49 7.82
N ALA A 361 -8.89 -5.85 7.81
CA ALA A 361 -9.67 -5.61 6.62
C ALA A 361 -8.79 -4.86 5.63
N VAL A 362 -8.07 -5.63 4.83
CA VAL A 362 -7.52 -5.15 3.57
C VAL A 362 -8.54 -5.65 2.56
N PHE A 363 -9.76 -5.11 2.66
CA PHE A 363 -10.95 -5.53 1.92
C PHE A 363 -11.45 -6.95 2.21
N GLY A 364 -11.79 -7.20 3.49
CA GLY A 364 -12.37 -8.48 3.97
C GLY A 364 -12.20 -8.73 5.47
#